data_AF-A0A0L8GZ47-F1
#
_entry.id   AF-A0A0L8GZ47-F1
#
_cell.length_a   1.000
_cell.length_b   1.000
_cell.length_c   1.000
_cell.angle_alpha   90.00
_cell.angle_beta   90.00
_cell.angle_gamma   90.00
#
_symmetry.space_group_name_H-M   'P 1'
#
loop_
_entity.id
_entity.type
_entity.pdbx_description
1 polymer ?
#
loop_
_entity_poly.entity_id
_entity_poly.type
_entity_poly.pdbx_seq_one_letter_code
_entity_poly.pdbx_strand_id
1 'polypeptide(L)' 'FSDTTCFQGFFGFADMQPILRHFCVYHLNAPGQEEGALQLRPDYSYPTMEQLADAVHHVVEHYK' A
#
# COMPACT_ATOMS: atom_id res chain seq x y z
N PHE A 1 2.79 -10.22 -6.96
CA PHE A 1 1.36 -10.12 -6.62
C PHE A 1 1.07 -9.44 -5.26
N SER A 2 1.90 -8.49 -4.81
CA SER A 2 1.71 -7.55 -3.66
C SER A 2 1.78 -6.14 -4.24
N ASP A 3 0.87 -5.23 -3.88
CA ASP A 3 0.73 -3.86 -4.43
C ASP A 3 0.54 -3.74 -5.96
N THR A 4 0.68 -4.85 -6.68
CA THR A 4 0.90 -4.87 -8.13
C THR A 4 -0.39 -4.87 -8.94
N THR A 5 -1.58 -4.95 -8.34
CA THR A 5 -2.82 -5.10 -9.14
C THR A 5 -3.58 -3.80 -9.35
N CYS A 6 -3.61 -2.89 -8.37
CA CYS A 6 -4.41 -1.65 -8.48
C CYS A 6 -3.70 -0.55 -9.29
N PHE A 7 -2.41 -0.32 -9.02
CA PHE A 7 -1.69 0.82 -9.62
C PHE A 7 -0.53 0.44 -10.54
N GLN A 8 -0.16 -0.84 -10.65
CA GLN A 8 0.96 -1.26 -11.51
C GLN A 8 0.73 -0.88 -12.98
N GLY A 9 -0.48 -1.07 -13.49
CA GLY A 9 -0.80 -0.69 -14.87
C GLY A 9 -0.63 0.82 -15.10
N PHE A 10 -1.04 1.62 -14.13
CA PHE A 10 -0.91 3.08 -14.17
C PHE A 10 0.56 3.53 -14.10
N PHE A 11 1.32 3.06 -13.12
CA PHE A 11 2.72 3.44 -12.96
C PHE A 11 3.67 2.79 -13.99
N GLY A 12 3.24 1.68 -14.60
CA GLY A 12 3.91 1.05 -15.74
C GLY A 12 3.68 1.78 -17.06
N PHE A 13 2.77 2.75 -17.12
CA PHE A 13 2.52 3.52 -18.33
C PHE A 13 3.67 4.48 -18.64
N ALA A 14 4.08 4.53 -19.91
CA ALA A 14 5.24 5.31 -20.34
C ALA A 14 5.12 6.80 -19.98
N ASP A 15 3.91 7.35 -20.07
CA ASP A 15 3.66 8.77 -19.79
C ASP A 15 3.75 9.10 -18.30
N MET A 16 3.68 8.10 -17.40
CA MET A 16 3.89 8.30 -15.96
C MET A 16 5.37 8.34 -15.58
N GLN A 17 6.27 7.81 -16.41
CA GLN A 17 7.71 7.74 -16.11
C GLN A 17 8.35 9.11 -15.80
N PRO A 18 8.05 10.21 -16.54
CA PRO A 18 8.59 11.52 -16.20
C PRO A 18 8.13 12.02 -14.83
N ILE A 19 6.88 11.74 -14.43
CA ILE A 19 6.33 12.15 -13.14
C ILE A 19 7.02 11.36 -12.03
N LEU A 20 7.11 10.03 -12.17
CA LEU A 20 7.68 9.14 -11.15
C LEU A 20 9.14 9.42 -10.82
N ARG A 21 9.91 10.03 -11.74
CA ARG A 21 11.29 10.46 -11.47
C ARG A 21 11.41 11.58 -10.43
N HIS A 22 10.33 12.32 -10.18
CA HIS A 22 10.34 13.48 -9.29
C HIS A 22 9.68 13.20 -7.93
N PHE A 23 9.06 12.03 -7.75
CA PHE A 23 8.31 11.69 -6.54
C PHE A 23 8.78 10.36 -5.95
N CYS A 24 8.80 10.27 -4.63
CA CYS A 24 8.89 9.00 -3.93
C CYS A 24 7.46 8.44 -3.80
N VAL A 25 7.26 7.20 -4.23
CA VAL A 25 5.95 6.54 -4.18
C VAL A 25 6.02 5.39 -3.19
N TYR A 26 5.15 5.45 -2.18
CA TYR A 26 4.94 4.37 -1.22
C TYR A 26 3.67 3.62 -1.59
N HIS A 27 3.81 2.34 -1.92
CA HIS A 27 2.66 1.46 -2.14
C HIS A 27 2.34 0.76 -0.83
N LEU A 28 1.09 0.89 -0.37
CA LEU A 28 0.63 0.31 0.88
C LEU A 28 -0.46 -0.71 0.59
N ASN A 29 -0.22 -1.94 1.03
CA ASN A 29 -1.28 -2.93 1.20
C ASN A 29 -1.89 -2.79 2.58
N ALA A 30 -3.22 -2.86 2.66
CA ALA A 30 -3.88 -3.06 3.93
C ALA A 30 -3.53 -4.44 4.51
N PRO A 31 -3.62 -4.65 5.84
CA PRO A 31 -3.21 -5.91 6.46
C PRO A 31 -3.88 -7.14 5.82
N GLY A 32 -3.10 -8.12 5.41
CA GLY A 32 -3.61 -9.35 4.80
C GLY A 32 -4.07 -9.19 3.34
N GLN A 33 -3.78 -8.05 2.70
CA GLN A 33 -4.04 -7.81 1.27
C GLN A 33 -2.76 -7.89 0.42
N GLU A 34 -1.60 -8.04 1.05
CA GLU A 34 -0.34 -8.27 0.38
C GLU A 34 -0.27 -9.67 -0.28
N GLU A 35 0.68 -9.84 -1.18
CA GLU A 35 0.92 -11.11 -1.86
C GLU A 35 1.21 -12.23 -0.89
N GLY A 36 0.55 -13.37 -1.09
CA GLY A 36 0.85 -14.54 -0.29
C GLY A 36 0.56 -14.33 1.20
N ALA A 37 -0.22 -13.29 1.53
CA ALA A 37 -0.71 -13.07 2.87
C ALA A 37 -1.38 -14.36 3.38
N LEU A 38 -0.99 -14.76 4.58
CA LEU A 38 -1.68 -15.82 5.29
C LEU A 38 -3.08 -15.34 5.65
N GLN A 39 -4.03 -16.27 5.75
CA GLN A 39 -5.34 -15.92 6.29
C GLN A 39 -5.18 -15.34 7.69
N LEU A 40 -5.81 -14.18 7.90
CA LEU A 40 -5.90 -13.58 9.21
C LEU A 40 -6.55 -14.56 10.18
N ARG A 41 -6.07 -14.56 11.43
CA ARG A 41 -6.62 -15.46 12.44
C ARG A 41 -8.10 -15.15 12.68
N PRO A 42 -8.93 -16.14 13.04
CA PRO A 42 -10.36 -15.92 13.29
C PRO A 42 -10.66 -14.91 14.40
N ASP A 43 -9.74 -14.76 15.36
CA ASP A 43 -9.81 -13.83 16.50
C ASP A 43 -9.20 -12.45 16.19
N TYR A 44 -8.71 -12.24 14.97
CA TYR A 44 -8.11 -10.96 14.57
C TYR A 44 -9.19 -9.89 14.39
N SER A 45 -9.12 -8.83 15.20
CA SER A 45 -9.94 -7.64 14.99
C SER A 45 -9.30 -6.80 13.89
N TYR A 46 -9.94 -6.79 12.72
CA TYR A 46 -9.48 -5.99 11.60
C TYR A 46 -9.60 -4.49 11.92
N PRO A 47 -8.62 -3.66 11.56
CA PRO A 47 -8.67 -2.23 11.86
C PRO A 47 -9.87 -1.53 11.22
N THR A 48 -10.44 -0.54 11.90
CA THR A 48 -11.45 0.35 11.30
C THR A 48 -10.82 1.25 10.24
N MET A 49 -11.65 1.95 9.45
CA MET A 49 -11.14 2.88 8.44
C MET A 49 -10.37 4.04 9.04
N GLU A 50 -10.80 4.53 10.21
CA GLU A 50 -10.08 5.55 10.98
C GLU A 50 -8.70 5.03 11.39
N GLN A 51 -8.62 3.81 11.91
CA GLN A 51 -7.35 3.20 12.31
C GLN A 51 -6.41 2.90 11.13
N LEU A 52 -6.95 2.52 9.97
CA LEU A 52 -6.14 2.37 8.75
C LEU A 52 -5.61 3.72 8.26
N ALA A 53 -6.39 4.80 8.36
CA ALA A 53 -5.92 6.14 7.98
C ALA A 53 -4.76 6.59 8.88
N ASP A 54 -4.86 6.33 10.19
CA ASP A 54 -3.77 6.61 11.15
C ASP A 54 -2.51 5.79 10.82
N ALA A 55 -2.66 4.54 10.37
CA ALA A 55 -1.53 3.72 9.96
C ALA A 55 -0.74 4.33 8.78
N VAL A 56 -1.41 4.99 7.83
CA VAL A 56 -0.75 5.71 6.74
C VAL A 56 0.16 6.81 7.29
N HIS A 57 -0.29 7.54 8.33
CA HIS A 57 0.52 8.57 8.96
C HIS A 57 1.80 7.98 9.56
N HIS A 58 1.69 6.89 10.31
CA HIS A 58 2.84 6.21 10.91
C HIS A 58 3.84 5.72 9.87
N VAL A 59 3.38 5.19 8.74
CA VAL A 59 4.26 4.77 7.64
C VAL A 59 5.04 5.96 7.11
N VAL A 60 4.36 7.07 6.83
CA VAL A 60 5.01 8.28 6.33
C VAL A 60 6.03 8.81 7.34
N GLU A 61 5.74 8.79 8.64
CA GLU A 61 6.69 9.21 9.68
C GLU A 61 7.90 8.26 9.81
N HIS A 62 7.70 6.96 9.62
CA HIS A 62 8.79 5.98 9.72
C HIS A 62 9.82 6.09 8.59
N TYR A 63 9.36 6.43 7.37
CA TYR A 63 10.20 6.51 6.16
C TYR A 63 10.56 7.94 5.75
N LYS A 64 10.21 8.95 6.56
CA LYS A 64 10.75 10.31 6.45
C LYS A 64 12.23 10.34 6.81
#